data_AF-A0AAW3JU79-F1
#
_entry.id   AF-A0AAW3JU79-F1
#
_cell.length_a   1.000
_cell.length_b   1.000
_cell.length_c   1.000
_cell.angle_alpha   90.00
_cell.angle_beta   90.00
_cell.angle_gamma   90.00
#
_symmetry.space_group_name_H-M   'P 1'
#
loop_
_entity.id
_entity.type
_entity.pdbx_description
1 polymer ?
#
loop_
_entity_poly.entity_id
_entity_poly.type
_entity_poly.pdbx_seq_one_letter_code
_entity_poly.pdbx_strand_id
1 'polypeptide(L)'
;MVLIIGLAALLCWVLIGCRTKRYFAGIFTGLIWMFIPYNFYNVVVTENISALLSTVIVPVAVYTSFDYIKTKQKIMPVITALALLILRQLDAYTAAVISGCMVILLLLWKIVNEEKHGIIAPAAAVLLPNIVTIYQSLAGKGFYRENFCISEDTIIFSIKDVLNPVYNLRHDESIYYFGIVILLCAVFGFICSHRKTNIMFLYGIFLMVFTVNPIAGWFVKKTGFRSDRLYVLAIMSYTSIFVAFVMWETLKLKIHIALCILLCMDMIPSAYLTYQKRDNFVTFSEENDVSDSILKEAQRVTKNKMIFAGKLNEDKITDKIAEAMDLGEYLYVFDRCISAGYDTVVLEKSKMRNKDADIYMVEYAAKKENYRLISSNKYYILFHHDKCDNSNFKVENSYKAIGIGDKVHQLAMIYPQIYESDETNIEKYSASELSKYETVYLSGFTYDDRDDAENIIKDVAKSGTKVVINADNIPYDLKTRNKALLGVSCNSINFENGYPTLIIDKKEILTELFDEEYAQWQGVYINGLKNVDGYFKENGQNIDFMGSIKDKNINFVGINLISHYAITYDDTLKKYIDNLVGFKQEDAPQHEIVIKNK
;
A
#
# COMPACT_ATOMS: atom_id res chain seq x y z
N MET A 1 4.91 -24.88 10.82
CA MET A 1 5.65 -23.72 11.36
C MET A 1 4.97 -23.09 12.58
N VAL A 2 3.70 -22.63 12.48
CA VAL A 2 2.94 -22.05 13.61
C VAL A 2 2.94 -22.92 14.86
N LEU A 3 2.75 -24.24 14.70
CA LEU A 3 2.75 -25.20 15.80
C LEU A 3 4.11 -25.27 16.53
N ILE A 4 5.22 -25.15 15.78
CA ILE A 4 6.58 -25.13 16.33
C ILE A 4 6.82 -23.83 17.10
N ILE A 5 6.40 -22.69 16.55
CA ILE A 5 6.49 -21.39 17.21
C ILE A 5 5.65 -21.36 18.49
N GLY A 6 4.44 -21.93 18.45
CA GLY A 6 3.57 -22.02 19.63
C GLY A 6 4.16 -22.90 20.73
N LEU A 7 4.78 -24.03 20.37
CA LEU A 7 5.52 -24.86 21.32
C LEU A 7 6.73 -24.12 21.90
N ALA A 8 7.47 -23.36 21.08
CA ALA A 8 8.58 -22.54 21.56
C ALA A 8 8.12 -21.43 22.52
N ALA A 9 7.00 -20.78 22.23
CA ALA A 9 6.40 -19.78 23.11
C ALA A 9 5.95 -20.38 24.45
N LEU A 10 5.28 -21.54 24.42
CA LEU A 10 4.89 -22.29 25.61
C LEU A 10 6.12 -22.62 26.47
N LEU A 11 7.16 -23.20 25.86
CA LEU A 11 8.40 -23.54 26.55
C LEU A 11 9.07 -22.31 27.18
N CYS A 12 9.09 -21.18 26.47
CA CYS A 12 9.61 -19.91 26.99
C CYS A 12 8.92 -19.51 28.31
N TRP A 13 7.59 -19.47 28.33
CA TRP A 13 6.83 -19.09 29.52
C TRP A 13 6.93 -20.10 30.67
N VAL A 14 7.02 -21.39 30.35
CA VAL A 14 7.29 -22.44 31.35
C VAL A 14 8.65 -22.23 32.00
N LEU A 15 9.70 -21.93 31.22
CA LEU A 15 11.04 -21.65 31.74
C LEU A 15 11.05 -20.41 32.65
N ILE A 16 10.34 -19.34 32.24
CA ILE A 16 10.15 -18.13 33.08
C ILE A 16 9.44 -18.50 34.40
N GLY A 17 8.38 -19.30 34.34
CA GLY A 17 7.66 -19.81 35.52
C GLY A 17 8.55 -20.64 36.46
N CYS A 18 9.39 -21.52 35.91
CA CYS A 18 10.34 -22.31 36.69
C CYS A 18 11.38 -21.44 37.40
N ARG A 19 11.96 -20.46 36.70
CA ARG A 19 12.95 -19.54 37.25
C ARG A 19 12.38 -18.64 38.35
N THR A 20 11.13 -18.20 38.19
CA THR A 20 10.40 -17.41 39.19
C THR A 20 9.79 -18.24 40.32
N LYS A 21 9.89 -19.58 40.27
CA LYS A 21 9.19 -20.53 41.17
C LYS A 21 7.66 -20.39 41.13
N ARG A 22 7.12 -19.85 40.03
CA ARG A 22 5.69 -19.65 39.77
C ARG A 22 5.24 -20.58 38.63
N TYR A 23 5.39 -21.89 38.85
CA TYR A 23 5.15 -22.93 37.83
C TYR A 23 3.76 -22.83 37.20
N PHE A 24 2.71 -22.69 38.04
CA PHE A 24 1.34 -22.57 37.56
C PHE A 24 1.15 -21.35 36.66
N ALA A 25 1.65 -20.18 37.07
CA ALA A 25 1.53 -18.95 36.29
C ALA A 25 2.26 -19.06 34.94
N GLY A 26 3.45 -19.65 34.91
CA GLY A 26 4.24 -19.84 33.69
C GLY A 26 3.58 -20.83 32.71
N ILE A 27 3.12 -21.99 33.21
CA ILE A 27 2.40 -22.97 32.40
C ILE A 27 1.11 -22.36 31.84
N PHE A 28 0.30 -21.72 32.68
CA PHE A 28 -0.94 -21.07 32.26
C PHE A 28 -0.68 -20.03 31.17
N THR A 29 0.25 -19.10 31.42
CA THR A 29 0.59 -18.04 30.47
C THR A 29 1.06 -18.64 29.15
N GLY A 30 1.94 -19.65 29.18
CA GLY A 30 2.42 -20.30 27.96
C GLY A 30 1.33 -20.99 27.17
N LEU A 31 0.33 -21.60 27.82
CA LEU A 31 -0.79 -22.25 27.16
C LEU A 31 -1.71 -21.24 26.46
N ILE A 32 -1.96 -20.09 27.08
CA ILE A 32 -2.86 -19.08 26.49
C ILE A 32 -2.14 -18.11 25.54
N TRP A 33 -0.81 -18.01 25.61
CA TRP A 33 -0.04 -16.95 24.95
C TRP A 33 -0.31 -16.81 23.45
N MET A 34 -0.40 -17.94 22.74
CA MET A 34 -0.67 -17.94 21.30
C MET A 34 -2.13 -17.62 20.96
N PHE A 35 -3.05 -17.81 21.92
CA PHE A 35 -4.49 -17.58 21.77
C PHE A 35 -4.93 -16.21 22.29
N ILE A 36 -4.01 -15.44 22.87
CA ILE A 36 -4.24 -14.03 23.18
C ILE A 36 -4.71 -13.35 21.90
N PRO A 37 -5.81 -12.57 21.95
CA PRO A 37 -6.45 -11.96 20.78
C PRO A 37 -5.51 -11.41 19.72
N TYR A 38 -4.53 -10.60 20.13
CA TYR A 38 -3.57 -10.01 19.22
C TYR A 38 -2.59 -11.02 18.59
N ASN A 39 -2.00 -11.89 19.40
CA ASN A 39 -1.08 -12.91 18.91
C ASN A 39 -1.81 -13.87 17.96
N PHE A 40 -3.03 -14.24 18.32
CA PHE A 40 -3.87 -15.12 17.53
C PHE A 40 -4.33 -14.46 16.22
N TYR A 41 -4.68 -13.18 16.24
CA TYR A 41 -4.94 -12.40 15.03
C TYR A 41 -3.73 -12.42 14.09
N ASN A 42 -2.50 -12.26 14.62
CA ASN A 42 -1.32 -12.32 13.77
C ASN A 42 -1.06 -13.73 13.20
N VAL A 43 -1.34 -14.78 13.98
CA VAL A 43 -1.24 -16.19 13.56
C VAL A 43 -2.23 -16.49 12.44
N VAL A 44 -3.48 -16.06 12.59
CA VAL A 44 -4.61 -16.51 11.75
C VAL A 44 -4.88 -15.56 10.59
N VAL A 45 -4.71 -14.26 10.75
CA VAL A 45 -5.09 -13.25 9.74
C VAL A 45 -3.87 -12.73 8.98
N THR A 46 -2.87 -12.22 9.69
CA THR A 46 -1.75 -11.51 9.03
C THR A 46 -0.64 -12.42 8.50
N GLU A 47 -0.55 -13.65 9.01
CA GLU A 47 0.51 -14.63 8.71
C GLU A 47 1.95 -14.06 8.82
N ASN A 48 2.13 -13.00 9.62
CA ASN A 48 3.41 -12.29 9.74
C ASN A 48 4.40 -13.09 10.60
N ILE A 49 5.37 -13.74 9.95
CA ILE A 49 6.41 -14.56 10.56
C ILE A 49 7.26 -13.74 11.56
N SER A 50 7.58 -12.49 11.24
CA SER A 50 8.38 -11.62 12.11
C SER A 50 7.63 -11.27 13.40
N ALA A 51 6.33 -10.99 13.31
CA ALA A 51 5.48 -10.78 14.49
C ALA A 51 5.40 -12.06 15.33
N LEU A 52 5.16 -13.21 14.70
CA LEU A 52 5.10 -14.53 15.36
C LEU A 52 6.39 -14.86 16.13
N LEU A 53 7.55 -14.70 15.50
CA LEU A 53 8.85 -14.95 16.15
C LEU A 53 9.12 -13.94 17.28
N SER A 54 8.70 -12.69 17.12
CA SER A 54 8.80 -11.67 18.18
C SER A 54 8.03 -12.08 19.44
N THR A 55 6.88 -12.74 19.31
CA THR A 55 6.12 -13.22 20.48
C THR A 55 6.86 -14.28 21.32
N VAL A 56 7.90 -14.92 20.77
CA VAL A 56 8.76 -15.87 21.50
C VAL A 56 9.96 -15.15 22.11
N ILE A 57 10.61 -14.29 21.32
CA ILE A 57 11.90 -13.68 21.67
C ILE A 57 11.73 -12.55 22.70
N VAL A 58 10.70 -11.73 22.58
CA VAL A 58 10.50 -10.54 23.43
C VAL A 58 10.28 -10.90 24.90
N PRO A 59 9.45 -11.91 25.25
CA PRO A 59 9.32 -12.35 26.65
C PRO A 59 10.64 -12.80 27.28
N VAL A 60 11.50 -13.51 26.53
CA VAL A 60 12.83 -13.91 27.00
C VAL A 60 13.66 -12.67 27.33
N ALA A 61 13.80 -11.74 26.38
CA ALA A 61 14.63 -10.55 26.54
C ALA A 61 14.17 -9.67 27.72
N VAL A 62 12.85 -9.47 27.86
CA VAL A 62 12.25 -8.73 28.97
C VAL A 62 12.54 -9.45 30.29
N TYR A 63 12.23 -10.74 30.40
CA TYR A 63 12.43 -11.49 31.64
C TYR A 63 13.90 -11.52 32.08
N THR A 64 14.83 -11.88 31.19
CA THR A 64 16.25 -12.01 31.53
C THR A 64 16.87 -10.68 31.97
N SER A 65 16.37 -9.56 31.43
CA SER A 65 16.77 -8.22 31.87
C SER A 65 16.40 -7.97 33.34
N PHE A 66 15.19 -8.31 33.75
CA PHE A 66 14.74 -8.14 35.14
C PHE A 66 15.28 -9.20 36.10
N ASP A 67 15.45 -10.44 35.61
CA ASP A 67 16.09 -11.50 36.37
C ASP A 67 17.54 -11.14 36.71
N TYR A 68 18.28 -10.51 35.79
CA TYR A 68 19.60 -9.95 36.08
C TYR A 68 19.54 -8.90 37.18
N ILE A 69 18.59 -7.96 37.13
CA ILE A 69 18.47 -6.91 38.15
C ILE A 69 18.32 -7.54 39.55
N LYS A 70 17.55 -8.63 39.67
CA LYS A 70 17.32 -9.35 40.92
C LYS A 70 18.48 -10.26 41.34
N THR A 71 19.05 -11.04 40.42
CA THR A 71 19.99 -12.14 40.73
C THR A 71 21.45 -11.80 40.47
N LYS A 72 21.73 -10.76 39.67
CA LYS A 72 23.06 -10.35 39.18
C LYS A 72 23.82 -11.45 38.43
N GLN A 73 23.14 -12.48 37.92
CA GLN A 73 23.77 -13.57 37.17
C GLN A 73 24.29 -13.07 35.81
N LYS A 74 25.62 -13.11 35.60
CA LYS A 74 26.29 -12.55 34.42
C LYS A 74 25.84 -13.16 33.08
N ILE A 75 25.26 -14.36 33.07
CA ILE A 75 24.75 -15.00 31.85
C ILE A 75 23.47 -14.33 31.32
N MET A 76 22.68 -13.66 32.17
CA MET A 76 21.37 -13.12 31.78
C MET A 76 21.45 -11.98 30.74
N PRO A 77 22.36 -10.99 30.87
CA PRO A 77 22.58 -10.02 29.80
C PRO A 77 23.08 -10.66 28.49
N VAL A 78 23.85 -11.75 28.55
CA VAL A 78 24.31 -12.48 27.35
C VAL A 78 23.12 -13.11 26.63
N ILE A 79 22.21 -13.76 27.36
CA ILE A 79 20.97 -14.32 26.79
C ILE A 79 20.11 -13.20 26.19
N THR A 80 20.01 -12.05 26.87
CA THR A 80 19.26 -10.89 26.37
C THR A 80 19.84 -10.37 25.04
N ALA A 81 21.17 -10.23 24.95
CA ALA A 81 21.84 -9.80 23.74
C ALA A 81 21.69 -10.81 22.61
N LEU A 82 21.80 -12.11 22.90
CA LEU A 82 21.60 -13.18 21.92
C LEU A 82 20.15 -13.20 21.38
N ALA A 83 19.16 -13.04 22.26
CA ALA A 83 17.76 -12.94 21.89
C ALA A 83 17.53 -11.79 20.89
N LEU A 84 18.07 -10.61 21.18
CA LEU A 84 17.94 -9.45 20.30
C LEU A 84 18.79 -9.54 19.02
N LEU A 85 19.93 -10.24 19.05
CA LEU A 85 20.68 -10.56 17.83
C LEU A 85 19.87 -11.46 16.89
N ILE A 86 19.22 -12.51 17.43
CA ILE A 86 18.33 -13.37 16.64
C ILE A 86 17.19 -12.54 16.06
N LEU A 87 16.55 -11.69 16.88
CA LEU A 87 15.47 -10.82 16.40
C LEU A 87 15.93 -9.86 15.32
N ARG A 88 17.13 -9.29 15.45
CA ARG A 88 17.72 -8.39 14.45
C ARG A 88 17.97 -9.07 13.11
N GLN A 89 18.41 -10.33 13.11
CA GLN A 89 18.59 -11.08 11.86
C GLN A 89 17.27 -11.37 11.14
N LEU A 90 16.17 -11.45 11.90
CA LEU A 90 14.84 -11.65 11.35
C LEU A 90 14.24 -10.33 10.86
N ASP A 91 14.31 -9.29 11.70
CA ASP A 91 13.74 -7.98 11.44
C ASP A 91 14.48 -6.91 12.26
N ALA A 92 15.39 -6.20 11.59
CA ALA A 92 16.21 -5.15 12.19
C ALA A 92 15.38 -3.98 12.72
N TYR A 93 14.24 -3.65 12.08
CA TYR A 93 13.34 -2.60 12.53
C TYR A 93 12.68 -3.00 13.85
N THR A 94 12.06 -4.19 13.87
CA THR A 94 11.36 -4.71 15.06
C THR A 94 12.32 -4.80 16.24
N ALA A 95 13.54 -5.31 16.02
CA ALA A 95 14.58 -5.38 17.04
C ALA A 95 14.97 -4.00 17.60
N ALA A 96 15.15 -2.99 16.74
CA ALA A 96 15.52 -1.64 17.17
C ALA A 96 14.41 -0.96 18.01
N VAL A 97 13.15 -1.11 17.60
CA VAL A 97 11.99 -0.56 18.33
C VAL A 97 11.83 -1.23 19.70
N ILE A 98 11.94 -2.56 19.76
CA ILE A 98 11.90 -3.30 21.03
C ILE A 98 13.05 -2.87 21.94
N SER A 99 14.26 -2.66 21.40
CA SER A 99 15.37 -2.15 22.18
C SER A 99 15.07 -0.78 22.79
N GLY A 100 14.50 0.14 22.01
CA GLY A 100 14.06 1.45 22.51
C GLY A 100 13.02 1.34 23.62
N CYS A 101 11.99 0.53 23.40
CA CYS A 101 10.93 0.25 24.39
C CYS A 101 11.49 -0.36 25.68
N MET A 102 12.39 -1.32 25.57
CA MET A 102 13.03 -1.96 26.72
C MET A 102 13.88 -0.99 27.53
N VAL A 103 14.63 -0.09 26.86
CA VAL A 103 15.39 0.95 27.56
C VAL A 103 14.46 1.87 28.34
N ILE A 104 13.33 2.30 27.75
CA ILE A 104 12.32 3.11 28.45
C ILE A 104 11.79 2.35 29.68
N LEU A 105 11.43 1.08 29.53
CA LEU A 105 10.94 0.27 30.63
C LEU A 105 11.99 0.09 31.75
N LEU A 106 13.28 -0.12 31.40
CA LEU A 106 14.37 -0.20 32.37
C LEU A 106 14.62 1.12 33.10
N LEU A 107 14.49 2.26 32.42
CA LEU A 107 14.59 3.59 33.03
C LEU A 107 13.43 3.85 33.98
N LEU A 108 12.20 3.53 33.58
CA LEU A 108 11.02 3.63 34.44
C LEU A 108 11.19 2.76 35.68
N TRP A 109 11.66 1.52 35.52
CA TRP A 109 11.97 0.64 36.64
C TRP A 109 13.00 1.25 37.59
N LYS A 110 14.08 1.84 37.06
CA LYS A 110 15.10 2.51 37.86
C LYS A 110 14.53 3.68 38.66
N ILE A 111 13.70 4.52 38.04
CA ILE A 111 13.11 5.69 38.69
C ILE A 111 12.18 5.25 39.83
N VAL A 112 11.31 4.27 39.59
CA VAL A 112 10.31 3.82 40.56
C VAL A 112 10.93 3.02 41.72
N ASN A 113 11.98 2.23 41.45
CA ASN A 113 12.59 1.34 42.44
C ASN A 113 13.90 1.85 43.02
N GLU A 114 14.32 3.07 42.68
CA GLU A 114 15.57 3.71 43.14
C GLU A 114 16.83 2.86 42.90
N GLU A 115 16.85 2.08 41.82
CA GLU A 115 17.96 1.18 41.46
C GLU A 115 19.18 1.96 40.93
N LYS A 116 20.29 1.99 41.67
CA LYS A 116 21.45 2.84 41.32
C LYS A 116 22.21 2.38 40.06
N HIS A 117 22.58 1.11 39.98
CA HIS A 117 23.46 0.58 38.90
C HIS A 117 23.00 -0.74 38.26
N GLY A 118 21.93 -1.35 38.76
CA GLY A 118 21.49 -2.68 38.31
C GLY A 118 21.06 -2.76 36.85
N ILE A 119 20.71 -1.63 36.24
CA ILE A 119 20.13 -1.58 34.88
C ILE A 119 21.15 -1.43 33.76
N ILE A 120 22.42 -1.13 34.07
CA ILE A 120 23.43 -0.79 33.05
C ILE A 120 23.72 -1.98 32.14
N ALA A 121 23.95 -3.17 32.71
CA ALA A 121 24.26 -4.36 31.91
C ALA A 121 23.07 -4.82 31.04
N PRO A 122 21.80 -4.85 31.53
CA PRO A 122 20.65 -5.08 30.67
C PRO A 122 20.49 -4.03 29.57
N ALA A 123 20.64 -2.75 29.88
CA ALA A 123 20.54 -1.69 28.88
C ALA A 123 21.61 -1.83 27.78
N ALA A 124 22.85 -2.16 28.16
CA ALA A 124 23.92 -2.44 27.22
C ALA A 124 23.62 -3.68 26.35
N ALA A 125 23.14 -4.77 26.96
CA ALA A 125 22.74 -5.98 26.25
C ALA A 125 21.60 -5.74 25.25
N VAL A 126 20.71 -4.80 25.56
CA VAL A 126 19.59 -4.42 24.70
C VAL A 126 20.02 -3.51 23.55
N LEU A 127 20.98 -2.61 23.77
CA LEU A 127 21.41 -1.63 22.76
C LEU A 127 22.51 -2.15 21.82
N LEU A 128 23.47 -2.93 22.33
CA LEU A 128 24.65 -3.36 21.55
C LEU A 128 24.30 -4.06 20.23
N PRO A 129 23.34 -5.01 20.18
CA PRO A 129 22.94 -5.65 18.92
C PRO A 129 22.45 -4.67 17.86
N ASN A 130 21.80 -3.58 18.29
CA ASN A 130 21.07 -2.65 17.42
C ASN A 130 21.74 -1.28 17.29
N ILE A 131 22.94 -1.09 17.83
CA ILE A 131 23.60 0.21 17.94
C ILE A 131 23.83 0.88 16.59
N VAL A 132 24.17 0.12 15.55
CA VAL A 132 24.37 0.64 14.19
C VAL A 132 23.05 1.14 13.61
N THR A 133 21.99 0.36 13.73
CA THR A 133 20.66 0.70 13.20
C THR A 133 20.08 1.91 13.93
N ILE A 134 20.25 1.98 15.26
CA ILE A 134 19.84 3.14 16.08
C ILE A 134 20.68 4.37 15.73
N TYR A 135 21.98 4.21 15.50
CA TYR A 135 22.84 5.33 15.09
C TYR A 135 22.44 5.85 13.71
N GLN A 136 22.21 4.96 12.75
CA GLN A 136 21.79 5.32 11.39
C GLN A 136 20.42 6.00 11.39
N SER A 137 19.49 5.57 12.24
CA SER A 137 18.17 6.21 12.39
C SER A 137 18.26 7.63 12.97
N LEU A 138 19.23 7.89 13.86
CA LEU A 138 19.47 9.22 14.43
C LEU A 138 20.27 10.14 13.50
N ALA A 139 21.27 9.61 12.80
CA ALA A 139 22.21 10.39 12.00
C ALA A 139 21.74 10.61 10.54
N GLY A 140 21.05 9.64 9.95
CA GLY A 140 20.65 9.65 8.55
C GLY A 140 19.16 9.91 8.37
N LYS A 141 18.75 11.15 8.06
CA LYS A 141 17.34 11.48 7.79
C LYS A 141 16.73 10.65 6.64
N GLY A 142 17.52 10.33 5.60
CA GLY A 142 17.10 9.45 4.50
C GLY A 142 16.88 8.01 4.97
N PHE A 143 17.88 7.43 5.64
CA PHE A 143 17.78 6.08 6.23
C PHE A 143 16.59 5.95 7.20
N TYR A 144 16.37 6.98 8.03
CA TYR A 144 15.21 7.05 8.92
C TYR A 144 13.90 7.04 8.15
N ARG A 145 13.73 7.90 7.14
CA ARG A 145 12.47 7.96 6.37
C ARG A 145 12.20 6.66 5.61
N GLU A 146 13.21 6.09 4.96
CA GLU A 146 13.08 4.85 4.18
C GLU A 146 12.81 3.62 5.07
N ASN A 147 13.46 3.51 6.23
CA ASN A 147 13.39 2.30 7.04
C ASN A 147 12.38 2.39 8.19
N PHE A 148 12.03 3.61 8.64
CA PHE A 148 11.20 3.83 9.81
C PHE A 148 9.91 4.63 9.55
N CYS A 149 9.76 5.33 8.42
CA CYS A 149 8.61 6.21 8.16
C CYS A 149 7.70 5.84 6.98
N ILE A 150 7.91 4.71 6.30
CA ILE A 150 7.01 4.32 5.20
C ILE A 150 5.72 3.73 5.77
N SER A 151 4.59 4.42 5.55
CA SER A 151 3.30 3.83 5.17
C SER A 151 2.23 4.91 4.97
N GLU A 152 1.69 4.99 3.75
CA GLU A 152 0.28 5.35 3.49
C GLU A 152 -0.58 4.08 3.71
N ASP A 153 -1.82 4.29 4.16
CA ASP A 153 -2.92 3.32 4.27
C ASP A 153 -2.77 2.10 5.19
N THR A 154 -2.50 2.31 6.49
CA THR A 154 -2.92 1.31 7.50
C THR A 154 -4.08 1.84 8.32
N ILE A 155 -5.22 1.13 8.26
CA ILE A 155 -6.40 1.44 9.08
C ILE A 155 -6.03 1.24 10.56
N ILE A 156 -5.93 2.34 11.30
CA ILE A 156 -5.75 2.33 12.74
C ILE A 156 -7.13 2.34 13.40
N PHE A 157 -7.47 1.24 14.08
CA PHE A 157 -8.78 1.10 14.70
C PHE A 157 -8.95 1.99 15.94
N SER A 158 -10.20 2.35 16.23
CA SER A 158 -10.53 3.10 17.43
C SER A 158 -10.43 2.20 18.66
N ILE A 159 -10.20 2.80 19.83
CA ILE A 159 -10.19 2.07 21.11
C ILE A 159 -11.50 1.33 21.39
N LYS A 160 -12.63 1.84 20.89
CA LYS A 160 -13.96 1.23 21.08
C LYS A 160 -14.06 -0.08 20.30
N ASP A 161 -13.50 -0.10 19.10
CA ASP A 161 -13.58 -1.24 18.20
C ASP A 161 -12.68 -2.37 18.69
N VAL A 162 -11.41 -2.07 19.01
CA VAL A 162 -10.46 -3.11 19.47
C VAL A 162 -10.80 -3.68 20.85
N LEU A 163 -11.58 -2.98 21.67
CA LEU A 163 -12.08 -3.49 22.95
C LEU A 163 -13.46 -4.15 22.84
N ASN A 164 -14.05 -4.20 21.65
CA ASN A 164 -15.34 -4.82 21.43
C ASN A 164 -15.15 -6.32 21.09
N PRO A 165 -15.46 -7.25 22.01
CA PRO A 165 -15.26 -8.69 21.80
C PRO A 165 -16.18 -9.27 20.72
N VAL A 166 -17.22 -8.52 20.32
CA VAL A 166 -18.18 -8.94 19.29
C VAL A 166 -18.04 -8.15 17.98
N TYR A 167 -17.01 -7.30 17.83
CA TYR A 167 -16.84 -6.50 16.61
C TYR A 167 -16.78 -7.38 15.36
N ASN A 168 -15.90 -8.39 15.39
CA ASN A 168 -15.71 -9.34 14.29
C ASN A 168 -16.93 -10.27 14.08
N LEU A 169 -17.90 -10.28 15.01
CA LEU A 169 -19.18 -10.98 14.80
C LEU A 169 -20.16 -10.18 13.94
N ARG A 170 -19.96 -8.86 13.83
CA ARG A 170 -20.96 -7.93 13.29
C ARG A 170 -20.49 -7.20 12.04
N HIS A 171 -19.21 -7.30 11.69
CA HIS A 171 -18.60 -6.59 10.58
C HIS A 171 -17.79 -7.58 9.73
N ASP A 172 -17.75 -7.33 8.43
CA ASP A 172 -16.99 -8.13 7.47
C ASP A 172 -15.47 -7.90 7.58
N GLU A 173 -15.07 -6.72 8.06
CA GLU A 173 -13.68 -6.40 8.36
C GLU A 173 -13.23 -7.04 9.68
N SER A 174 -12.19 -7.88 9.60
CA SER A 174 -11.57 -8.49 10.77
C SER A 174 -10.59 -7.52 11.41
N ILE A 175 -10.85 -7.12 12.65
CA ILE A 175 -9.94 -6.27 13.44
C ILE A 175 -9.27 -7.09 14.56
N TYR A 176 -8.14 -6.61 15.06
CA TYR A 176 -7.52 -7.21 16.24
C TYR A 176 -8.28 -6.81 17.51
N TYR A 177 -8.81 -7.79 18.23
CA TYR A 177 -9.34 -7.59 19.58
C TYR A 177 -8.18 -7.51 20.58
N PHE A 178 -8.35 -6.73 21.64
CA PHE A 178 -7.29 -6.43 22.61
C PHE A 178 -7.43 -7.13 23.95
N GLY A 179 -8.61 -7.66 24.25
CA GLY A 179 -8.88 -8.30 25.53
C GLY A 179 -9.23 -7.31 26.61
N ILE A 180 -10.53 -7.11 26.85
CA ILE A 180 -11.02 -6.28 27.94
C ILE A 180 -10.59 -6.84 29.30
N VAL A 181 -10.54 -8.17 29.44
CA VAL A 181 -10.09 -8.81 30.68
C VAL A 181 -8.59 -8.62 30.86
N ILE A 182 -7.79 -8.70 29.80
CA ILE A 182 -6.35 -8.41 29.85
C ILE A 182 -6.13 -6.97 30.34
N LEU A 183 -6.88 -6.00 29.81
CA LEU A 183 -6.79 -4.60 30.24
C LEU A 183 -7.20 -4.43 31.72
N LEU A 184 -8.30 -5.05 32.14
CA LEU A 184 -8.74 -5.03 33.54
C LEU A 184 -7.74 -5.70 34.48
N CYS A 185 -7.11 -6.80 34.04
CA CYS A 185 -6.03 -7.47 34.77
C CYS A 185 -4.81 -6.56 34.91
N ALA A 186 -4.47 -5.79 33.87
CA ALA A 186 -3.37 -4.85 33.91
C ALA A 186 -3.64 -3.69 34.88
N VAL A 187 -4.86 -3.13 34.85
CA VAL A 187 -5.27 -2.07 35.81
C VAL A 187 -5.27 -2.60 37.24
N PHE A 188 -5.83 -3.80 37.46
CA PHE A 188 -5.82 -4.45 38.77
C PHE A 188 -4.39 -4.75 39.24
N GLY A 189 -3.52 -5.22 38.35
CA GLY A 189 -2.11 -5.46 38.60
C GLY A 189 -1.35 -4.18 38.96
N PHE A 190 -1.63 -3.08 38.29
CA PHE A 190 -1.04 -1.79 38.61
C PHE A 190 -1.40 -1.31 40.02
N ILE A 191 -2.66 -1.50 40.45
CA ILE A 191 -3.16 -1.03 41.75
C ILE A 191 -2.71 -1.97 42.89
N CYS A 192 -2.79 -3.28 42.69
CA CYS A 192 -2.67 -4.27 43.76
C CYS A 192 -1.33 -5.01 43.82
N SER A 193 -0.48 -4.91 42.80
CA SER A 193 0.86 -5.52 42.85
C SER A 193 1.85 -4.65 43.62
N HIS A 194 2.99 -5.24 44.00
CA HIS A 194 4.02 -4.52 44.73
C HIS A 194 4.59 -3.37 43.87
N ARG A 195 5.09 -2.30 44.51
CA ARG A 195 5.78 -1.16 43.85
C ARG A 195 6.86 -1.54 42.84
N LYS A 196 7.38 -2.77 42.92
CA LYS A 196 8.41 -3.25 41.99
C LYS A 196 7.80 -3.64 40.65
N THR A 197 6.72 -4.42 40.65
CA THR A 197 6.11 -5.00 39.44
C THR A 197 5.02 -4.13 38.82
N ASN A 198 4.42 -3.21 39.59
CA ASN A 198 3.30 -2.38 39.11
C ASN A 198 3.65 -1.52 37.89
N ILE A 199 4.91 -1.07 37.77
CA ILE A 199 5.37 -0.25 36.64
C ILE A 199 5.30 -0.99 35.31
N MET A 200 5.47 -2.32 35.30
CA MET A 200 5.37 -3.12 34.08
C MET A 200 3.92 -3.21 33.60
N PHE A 201 2.95 -3.26 34.51
CA PHE A 201 1.53 -3.17 34.17
C PHE A 201 1.17 -1.81 33.59
N LEU A 202 1.60 -0.72 34.25
CA LEU A 202 1.35 0.65 33.76
C LEU A 202 1.98 0.86 32.38
N TYR A 203 3.21 0.39 32.18
CA TYR A 203 3.91 0.48 30.91
C TYR A 203 3.19 -0.29 29.80
N GLY A 204 2.66 -1.48 30.10
CA GLY A 204 1.84 -2.24 29.16
C GLY A 204 0.60 -1.47 28.73
N ILE A 205 -0.16 -0.90 29.68
CA ILE A 205 -1.33 -0.06 29.38
C ILE A 205 -0.92 1.14 28.52
N PHE A 206 0.18 1.82 28.88
CA PHE A 206 0.68 2.96 28.12
C PHE A 206 0.96 2.59 26.65
N LEU A 207 1.69 1.51 26.39
CA LEU A 207 2.00 1.07 25.03
C LEU A 207 0.74 0.70 24.21
N MET A 208 -0.26 0.11 24.85
CA MET A 208 -1.53 -0.27 24.22
C MET A 208 -2.33 0.95 23.74
N VAL A 209 -2.13 2.11 24.37
CA VAL A 209 -2.76 3.36 23.91
C VAL A 209 -2.08 3.89 22.63
N PHE A 210 -0.77 3.65 22.47
CA PHE A 210 -0.02 4.05 21.27
C PHE A 210 -0.32 3.20 20.03
N THR A 211 -1.16 2.17 20.17
CA THR A 211 -1.59 1.30 19.07
C THR A 211 -3.02 1.60 18.57
N VAL A 212 -3.76 2.50 19.23
CA VAL A 212 -5.17 2.80 18.89
C VAL A 212 -5.40 4.28 18.61
N ASN A 213 -6.41 4.59 17.80
CA ASN A 213 -6.78 5.97 17.51
C ASN A 213 -7.47 6.67 18.69
N PRO A 214 -7.21 7.99 18.89
CA PRO A 214 -6.45 8.91 18.02
C PRO A 214 -4.93 8.95 18.31
N ILE A 215 -4.45 8.29 19.37
CA ILE A 215 -3.09 8.48 19.87
C ILE A 215 -2.06 7.82 18.95
N ALA A 216 -2.37 6.65 18.40
CA ALA A 216 -1.55 6.01 17.38
C ALA A 216 -1.44 6.90 16.12
N GLY A 217 -2.54 7.45 15.61
CA GLY A 217 -2.51 8.38 14.47
C GLY A 217 -1.66 9.61 14.75
N TRP A 218 -1.79 10.22 15.93
CA TRP A 218 -0.92 11.33 16.35
C TRP A 218 0.55 10.92 16.45
N PHE A 219 0.84 9.77 17.04
CA PHE A 219 2.19 9.25 17.23
C PHE A 219 2.87 8.94 15.90
N VAL A 220 2.18 8.23 15.02
CA VAL A 220 2.60 7.93 13.64
C VAL A 220 2.88 9.24 12.89
N LYS A 221 1.94 10.20 12.91
CA LYS A 221 2.12 11.50 12.23
C LYS A 221 3.28 12.33 12.77
N LYS A 222 3.52 12.30 14.09
CA LYS A 222 4.57 13.12 14.73
C LYS A 222 5.96 12.50 14.67
N THR A 223 6.04 11.18 14.78
CA THR A 223 7.33 10.48 14.78
C THR A 223 7.68 9.92 13.41
N GLY A 224 6.71 9.80 12.50
CA GLY A 224 6.90 9.01 11.28
C GLY A 224 7.14 7.55 11.63
N PHE A 225 6.41 6.98 12.58
CA PHE A 225 6.50 5.55 12.90
C PHE A 225 5.67 4.75 11.90
N ARG A 226 6.24 3.71 11.28
CA ARG A 226 5.53 2.78 10.38
C ARG A 226 4.19 2.28 10.97
N SER A 227 3.06 2.64 10.36
CA SER A 227 1.75 2.23 10.88
C SER A 227 1.51 0.73 10.72
N ASP A 228 2.04 0.11 9.67
CA ASP A 228 1.99 -1.34 9.44
C ASP A 228 2.75 -2.15 10.51
N ARG A 229 3.62 -1.49 11.29
CA ARG A 229 4.45 -2.10 12.33
C ARG A 229 4.05 -1.72 13.76
N LEU A 230 2.89 -1.10 13.95
CA LEU A 230 2.34 -0.83 15.30
C LEU A 230 2.19 -2.08 16.16
N TYR A 231 2.15 -3.27 15.53
CA TYR A 231 2.16 -4.56 16.22
C TYR A 231 3.29 -4.74 17.21
N VAL A 232 4.44 -4.11 16.97
CA VAL A 232 5.63 -4.23 17.84
C VAL A 232 5.32 -3.67 19.24
N LEU A 233 4.57 -2.56 19.29
CA LEU A 233 4.13 -1.94 20.55
C LEU A 233 3.10 -2.82 21.27
N ALA A 234 2.19 -3.45 20.52
CA ALA A 234 1.21 -4.38 21.08
C ALA A 234 1.90 -5.62 21.71
N ILE A 235 2.84 -6.26 21.00
CA ILE A 235 3.61 -7.41 21.53
C ILE A 235 4.35 -7.03 22.82
N MET A 236 4.99 -5.87 22.82
CA MET A 236 5.71 -5.35 23.99
C MET A 236 4.74 -5.04 25.15
N SER A 237 3.54 -4.53 24.85
CA SER A 237 2.47 -4.31 25.84
C SER A 237 2.07 -5.62 26.52
N TYR A 238 1.64 -6.63 25.75
CA TYR A 238 1.26 -7.94 26.30
C TYR A 238 2.40 -8.58 27.08
N THR A 239 3.62 -8.53 26.54
CA THR A 239 4.78 -9.12 27.21
C THR A 239 5.01 -8.47 28.57
N SER A 240 4.94 -7.14 28.65
CA SER A 240 5.13 -6.42 29.91
C SER A 240 4.06 -6.79 30.95
N ILE A 241 2.79 -6.91 30.53
CA ILE A 241 1.67 -7.30 31.40
C ILE A 241 1.84 -8.75 31.90
N PHE A 242 2.15 -9.69 31.01
CA PHE A 242 2.23 -11.11 31.37
C PHE A 242 3.51 -11.47 32.13
N VAL A 243 4.64 -10.81 31.84
CA VAL A 243 5.83 -10.95 32.68
C VAL A 243 5.54 -10.42 34.10
N ALA A 244 4.85 -9.28 34.22
CA ALA A 244 4.44 -8.75 35.52
C ALA A 244 3.49 -9.70 36.26
N PHE A 245 2.53 -10.30 35.54
CA PHE A 245 1.60 -11.29 36.08
C PHE A 245 2.31 -12.53 36.63
N VAL A 246 3.28 -13.09 35.89
CA VAL A 246 4.07 -14.24 36.35
C VAL A 246 4.95 -13.86 37.54
N MET A 247 5.54 -12.66 37.54
CA MET A 247 6.37 -12.14 38.63
C MET A 247 5.58 -11.65 39.85
N TRP A 248 4.25 -11.71 39.84
CA TRP A 248 3.42 -11.19 40.92
C TRP A 248 3.40 -12.14 42.14
N GLU A 249 4.39 -11.97 43.02
CA GLU A 249 4.60 -12.84 44.20
C GLU A 249 3.51 -12.71 45.28
N THR A 250 2.94 -11.52 45.47
CA THR A 250 1.95 -11.25 46.55
C THR A 250 0.51 -11.70 46.24
N LEU A 251 0.26 -12.17 45.03
CA LEU A 251 -1.09 -12.54 44.59
C LEU A 251 -1.55 -13.86 45.21
N LYS A 252 -2.63 -13.82 45.99
CA LYS A 252 -3.24 -14.99 46.62
C LYS A 252 -3.71 -15.99 45.56
N LEU A 253 -3.45 -17.28 45.79
CA LEU A 253 -3.76 -18.37 44.85
C LEU A 253 -5.21 -18.34 44.34
N LYS A 254 -6.19 -18.09 45.23
CA LYS A 254 -7.61 -18.01 44.85
C LYS A 254 -7.90 -16.90 43.84
N ILE A 255 -7.30 -15.72 44.03
CA ILE A 255 -7.45 -14.58 43.12
C ILE A 255 -6.73 -14.87 41.81
N HIS A 256 -5.56 -15.50 41.88
CA HIS A 256 -4.80 -15.90 40.70
C HIS A 256 -5.58 -16.86 39.81
N ILE A 257 -6.22 -17.89 40.38
CA ILE A 257 -7.09 -18.82 39.64
C ILE A 257 -8.28 -18.08 39.03
N ALA A 258 -8.92 -17.16 39.78
CA ALA A 258 -10.03 -16.36 39.26
C ALA A 258 -9.61 -15.50 38.05
N LEU A 259 -8.44 -14.84 38.12
CA LEU A 259 -7.91 -14.07 36.98
C LEU A 259 -7.59 -14.97 35.79
N CYS A 260 -7.04 -16.16 36.01
CA CYS A 260 -6.80 -17.14 34.94
C CYS A 260 -8.11 -17.54 34.23
N ILE A 261 -9.18 -17.80 34.99
CA ILE A 261 -10.50 -18.13 34.43
C ILE A 261 -11.04 -16.97 33.59
N LEU A 262 -10.94 -15.74 34.10
CA LEU A 262 -11.40 -14.55 33.38
C LEU A 262 -10.58 -14.35 32.09
N LEU A 263 -9.26 -14.52 32.13
CA LEU A 263 -8.39 -14.35 30.96
C LEU A 263 -8.75 -15.33 29.82
N CYS A 264 -9.27 -16.52 30.15
CA CYS A 264 -9.78 -17.45 29.13
C CYS A 264 -11.00 -16.89 28.37
N MET A 265 -11.77 -15.95 28.95
CA MET A 265 -12.91 -15.33 28.26
C MET A 265 -12.45 -14.50 27.05
N ASP A 266 -11.30 -13.83 27.16
CA ASP A 266 -10.74 -13.05 26.05
C ASP A 266 -10.27 -13.94 24.89
N MET A 267 -10.11 -15.25 25.10
CA MET A 267 -9.78 -16.20 24.03
C MET A 267 -11.00 -16.58 23.19
N ILE A 268 -12.23 -16.35 23.66
CA ILE A 268 -13.46 -16.75 22.96
C ILE A 268 -13.62 -15.98 21.63
N PRO A 269 -13.48 -14.64 21.57
CA PRO A 269 -13.46 -13.92 20.30
C PRO A 269 -12.37 -14.40 19.34
N SER A 270 -11.18 -14.73 19.86
CA SER A 270 -10.07 -15.30 19.08
C SER A 270 -10.48 -16.63 18.44
N ALA A 271 -11.06 -17.54 19.22
CA ALA A 271 -11.51 -18.84 18.72
C ALA A 271 -12.62 -18.71 17.67
N TYR A 272 -13.51 -17.73 17.82
CA TYR A 272 -14.53 -17.42 16.82
C TYR A 272 -13.93 -16.93 15.51
N LEU A 273 -12.85 -16.14 15.55
CA LEU A 273 -12.13 -15.71 14.34
C LEU A 273 -11.70 -16.89 13.45
N THR A 274 -11.33 -18.03 14.07
CA THR A 274 -11.03 -19.27 13.34
C THR A 274 -12.28 -19.93 12.79
N TYR A 275 -13.40 -19.88 13.51
CA TYR A 275 -14.69 -20.37 13.01
C TYR A 275 -15.16 -19.56 11.80
N GLN A 276 -15.05 -18.22 11.83
CA GLN A 276 -15.36 -17.35 10.71
C GLN A 276 -14.38 -17.54 9.53
N LYS A 277 -13.09 -17.78 9.78
CA LYS A 277 -12.15 -18.17 8.71
C LYS A 277 -12.44 -19.58 8.17
N ARG A 278 -13.08 -20.46 8.96
CA ARG A 278 -13.53 -21.80 8.58
C ARG A 278 -14.85 -21.76 7.81
N ASP A 279 -15.77 -20.87 8.17
CA ASP A 279 -16.91 -20.51 7.35
C ASP A 279 -16.42 -19.84 6.08
N ASN A 280 -15.46 -18.90 6.10
CA ASN A 280 -14.77 -18.47 4.89
C ASN A 280 -14.03 -19.60 4.19
N PHE A 281 -13.65 -20.71 4.84
CA PHE A 281 -13.09 -21.90 4.19
C PHE A 281 -14.18 -22.77 3.53
N VAL A 282 -15.40 -22.75 4.08
CA VAL A 282 -16.62 -23.34 3.48
C VAL A 282 -17.12 -22.43 2.35
N THR A 283 -17.07 -21.12 2.52
CA THR A 283 -17.23 -20.12 1.48
C THR A 283 -16.09 -20.19 0.49
N PHE A 284 -14.84 -20.55 0.85
CA PHE A 284 -13.74 -20.82 -0.09
C PHE A 284 -13.92 -22.19 -0.73
N SER A 285 -14.62 -23.16 -0.13
CA SER A 285 -14.98 -24.40 -0.82
C SER A 285 -16.17 -24.21 -1.75
N GLU A 286 -17.14 -23.38 -1.38
CA GLU A 286 -18.25 -22.95 -2.25
C GLU A 286 -17.76 -21.94 -3.29
N GLU A 287 -16.84 -21.04 -2.97
CA GLU A 287 -16.17 -20.08 -3.86
C GLU A 287 -15.14 -20.81 -4.69
N ASN A 288 -14.45 -21.85 -4.22
CA ASN A 288 -13.67 -22.73 -5.09
C ASN A 288 -14.59 -23.57 -5.96
N ASP A 289 -15.75 -24.06 -5.50
CA ASP A 289 -16.68 -24.81 -6.36
C ASP A 289 -17.40 -23.91 -7.39
N VAL A 290 -17.74 -22.67 -7.01
CA VAL A 290 -18.41 -21.65 -7.84
C VAL A 290 -17.41 -20.89 -8.73
N SER A 291 -16.19 -20.64 -8.25
CA SER A 291 -15.03 -20.20 -9.04
C SER A 291 -14.60 -21.31 -9.97
N ASP A 292 -14.51 -22.57 -9.54
CA ASP A 292 -14.24 -23.72 -10.41
C ASP A 292 -15.35 -23.87 -11.45
N SER A 293 -16.60 -23.56 -11.12
CA SER A 293 -17.69 -23.55 -12.10
C SER A 293 -17.47 -22.48 -13.17
N ILE A 294 -17.21 -21.23 -12.78
CA ILE A 294 -16.92 -20.15 -13.75
C ILE A 294 -15.59 -20.39 -14.48
N LEU A 295 -14.59 -20.97 -13.83
CA LEU A 295 -13.29 -21.27 -14.44
C LEU A 295 -13.40 -22.42 -15.44
N LYS A 296 -14.19 -23.46 -15.14
CA LYS A 296 -14.54 -24.53 -16.09
C LYS A 296 -15.33 -23.99 -17.26
N GLU A 297 -16.26 -23.07 -17.02
CA GLU A 297 -17.01 -22.40 -18.08
C GLU A 297 -16.09 -21.51 -18.93
N ALA A 298 -15.21 -20.74 -18.31
CA ALA A 298 -14.18 -19.93 -18.96
C ALA A 298 -13.30 -20.80 -19.86
N GLN A 299 -12.77 -21.91 -19.34
CA GLN A 299 -11.99 -22.87 -20.11
C GLN A 299 -12.77 -23.47 -21.29
N ARG A 300 -14.08 -23.68 -21.13
CA ARG A 300 -14.95 -24.21 -22.19
C ARG A 300 -15.21 -23.21 -23.31
N VAL A 301 -15.42 -21.93 -22.97
CA VAL A 301 -15.70 -20.88 -23.97
C VAL A 301 -14.43 -20.39 -24.67
N THR A 302 -13.29 -20.39 -23.97
CA THR A 302 -12.00 -19.94 -24.51
C THR A 302 -11.59 -20.73 -25.74
N LYS A 303 -11.21 -20.01 -26.80
CA LYS A 303 -10.69 -20.54 -28.06
C LYS A 303 -9.22 -20.26 -28.24
N ASN A 304 -8.69 -19.17 -27.68
CA ASN A 304 -7.28 -18.80 -27.84
C ASN A 304 -6.57 -18.58 -26.49
N LYS A 305 -6.92 -17.52 -25.76
CA LYS A 305 -6.32 -17.15 -24.48
C LYS A 305 -7.37 -16.61 -23.52
N MET A 306 -7.28 -17.06 -22.27
CA MET A 306 -8.05 -16.50 -21.16
C MET A 306 -7.14 -15.70 -20.23
N ILE A 307 -7.68 -14.64 -19.64
CA ILE A 307 -7.04 -13.89 -18.57
C ILE A 307 -7.95 -13.79 -17.35
N PHE A 308 -7.31 -13.80 -16.18
CA PHE A 308 -7.96 -13.56 -14.91
C PHE A 308 -7.54 -12.19 -14.40
N ALA A 309 -8.40 -11.22 -14.64
CA ALA A 309 -8.19 -9.82 -14.30
C ALA A 309 -8.53 -9.61 -12.81
N GLY A 310 -7.51 -9.29 -12.02
CA GLY A 310 -7.59 -9.16 -10.56
C GLY A 310 -6.56 -9.98 -9.76
N LYS A 311 -5.88 -10.95 -10.39
CA LYS A 311 -4.71 -11.63 -9.81
C LYS A 311 -3.42 -11.03 -10.36
N LEU A 312 -2.53 -10.58 -9.48
CA LEU A 312 -1.16 -10.25 -9.87
C LEU A 312 -0.45 -11.53 -10.32
N ASN A 313 -0.05 -11.57 -11.59
CA ASN A 313 0.81 -12.60 -12.16
C ASN A 313 2.12 -11.94 -12.60
N GLU A 314 3.18 -12.70 -12.83
CA GLU A 314 4.51 -12.19 -13.25
C GLU A 314 4.55 -11.54 -14.66
N ASP A 315 3.41 -11.32 -15.31
CA ASP A 315 3.29 -10.75 -16.66
C ASP A 315 2.89 -9.26 -16.63
N LYS A 316 3.67 -8.40 -17.30
CA LYS A 316 3.47 -6.93 -17.36
C LYS A 316 2.04 -6.48 -17.73
N ILE A 317 1.31 -7.24 -18.54
CA ILE A 317 -0.06 -6.90 -18.93
C ILE A 317 -1.06 -7.06 -17.76
N THR A 318 -0.79 -8.01 -16.87
CA THR A 318 -1.67 -8.29 -15.72
C THR A 318 -1.60 -7.17 -14.70
N ASP A 319 -0.41 -6.60 -14.48
CA ASP A 319 -0.21 -5.43 -13.61
C ASP A 319 -1.00 -4.22 -14.13
N LYS A 320 -0.89 -3.92 -15.43
CA LYS A 320 -1.64 -2.82 -16.08
C LYS A 320 -3.15 -3.01 -15.97
N ILE A 321 -3.62 -4.25 -16.14
CA ILE A 321 -5.05 -4.58 -16.01
C ILE A 321 -5.52 -4.42 -14.56
N ALA A 322 -4.72 -4.87 -13.59
CA ALA A 322 -5.04 -4.74 -12.17
C ALA A 322 -5.13 -3.27 -11.75
N GLU A 323 -4.18 -2.44 -12.17
CA GLU A 323 -4.19 -0.98 -11.94
C GLU A 323 -5.43 -0.33 -12.56
N ALA A 324 -5.72 -0.61 -13.83
CA ALA A 324 -6.90 -0.08 -14.50
C ALA A 324 -8.22 -0.52 -13.84
N MET A 325 -8.32 -1.75 -13.34
CA MET A 325 -9.50 -2.22 -12.61
C MET A 325 -9.71 -1.46 -11.29
N ASP A 326 -8.62 -1.18 -10.57
CA ASP A 326 -8.63 -0.45 -9.30
C ASP A 326 -9.02 1.03 -9.51
N LEU A 327 -8.60 1.62 -10.63
CA LEU A 327 -8.96 2.98 -11.02
C LEU A 327 -10.35 3.09 -11.69
N GLY A 328 -10.96 1.96 -12.06
CA GLY A 328 -12.27 1.90 -12.72
C GLY A 328 -12.23 2.11 -14.25
N GLU A 329 -11.05 1.99 -14.85
CA GLU A 329 -10.80 2.15 -16.29
C GLU A 329 -11.10 0.86 -17.07
N TYR A 330 -12.35 0.41 -17.03
CA TYR A 330 -12.73 -0.89 -17.60
C TYR A 330 -12.59 -0.95 -19.12
N LEU A 331 -12.74 0.17 -19.84
CA LEU A 331 -12.56 0.17 -21.30
C LEU A 331 -11.11 -0.18 -21.66
N TYR A 332 -10.16 0.38 -20.92
CA TYR A 332 -8.74 0.05 -21.04
C TYR A 332 -8.48 -1.44 -20.74
N VAL A 333 -9.11 -2.00 -19.71
CA VAL A 333 -8.99 -3.43 -19.37
C VAL A 333 -9.35 -4.31 -20.57
N PHE A 334 -10.53 -4.09 -21.16
CA PHE A 334 -10.97 -4.92 -22.29
C PHE A 334 -10.15 -4.65 -23.57
N ASP A 335 -9.75 -3.41 -23.83
CA ASP A 335 -8.86 -3.04 -24.94
C ASP A 335 -7.53 -3.79 -24.86
N ARG A 336 -6.84 -3.72 -23.70
CA ARG A 336 -5.55 -4.40 -23.54
C ARG A 336 -5.70 -5.92 -23.60
N CYS A 337 -6.81 -6.47 -23.10
CA CYS A 337 -7.12 -7.89 -23.25
C CYS A 337 -7.20 -8.30 -24.72
N ILE A 338 -8.03 -7.65 -25.53
CA ILE A 338 -8.20 -8.05 -26.93
C ILE A 338 -6.93 -7.77 -27.76
N SER A 339 -6.26 -6.65 -27.52
CA SER A 339 -4.99 -6.31 -28.18
C SER A 339 -3.89 -7.36 -27.96
N ALA A 340 -3.89 -8.05 -26.81
CA ALA A 340 -2.98 -9.16 -26.51
C ALA A 340 -3.51 -10.55 -26.93
N GLY A 341 -4.70 -10.58 -27.51
CA GLY A 341 -5.36 -11.77 -28.06
C GLY A 341 -6.13 -12.60 -27.03
N TYR A 342 -6.50 -12.04 -25.88
CA TYR A 342 -7.36 -12.69 -24.89
C TYR A 342 -8.81 -12.65 -25.33
N ASP A 343 -9.36 -13.75 -25.82
CA ASP A 343 -10.77 -13.85 -26.22
C ASP A 343 -11.71 -14.08 -25.03
N THR A 344 -11.17 -14.45 -23.87
CA THR A 344 -11.96 -14.66 -22.63
C THR A 344 -11.37 -13.87 -21.48
N VAL A 345 -12.22 -13.14 -20.76
CA VAL A 345 -11.82 -12.30 -19.61
C VAL A 345 -12.66 -12.69 -18.40
N VAL A 346 -12.01 -13.06 -17.31
CA VAL A 346 -12.64 -13.27 -16.00
C VAL A 346 -12.27 -12.11 -15.10
N LEU A 347 -13.24 -11.30 -14.70
CA LEU A 347 -13.04 -10.18 -13.78
C LEU A 347 -13.38 -10.59 -12.35
N GLU A 348 -12.50 -10.29 -11.41
CA GLU A 348 -12.77 -10.42 -9.98
C GLU A 348 -13.45 -9.16 -9.43
N LYS A 349 -14.70 -9.31 -8.96
CA LYS A 349 -15.52 -8.20 -8.48
C LYS A 349 -14.90 -7.47 -7.29
N SER A 350 -14.16 -8.18 -6.43
CA SER A 350 -13.50 -7.62 -5.25
C SER A 350 -12.40 -6.60 -5.59
N LYS A 351 -11.89 -6.65 -6.83
CA LYS A 351 -10.77 -5.85 -7.36
C LYS A 351 -11.20 -4.66 -8.22
N MET A 352 -12.51 -4.50 -8.40
CA MET A 352 -13.07 -3.37 -9.13
C MET A 352 -13.20 -2.18 -8.16
N ARG A 353 -12.85 -0.97 -8.61
CA ARG A 353 -12.91 0.29 -7.83
C ARG A 353 -14.08 0.37 -6.85
N ASN A 354 -15.32 0.26 -7.33
CA ASN A 354 -16.53 0.29 -6.51
C ASN A 354 -17.26 -1.06 -6.44
N LYS A 355 -16.55 -2.17 -6.69
CA LYS A 355 -17.09 -3.55 -6.60
C LYS A 355 -18.38 -3.70 -7.43
N ASP A 356 -19.45 -4.28 -6.87
CA ASP A 356 -20.70 -4.52 -7.59
C ASP A 356 -21.37 -3.24 -8.14
N ALA A 357 -21.05 -2.04 -7.62
CA ALA A 357 -21.61 -0.78 -8.13
C ALA A 357 -21.15 -0.47 -9.57
N ASP A 358 -20.00 -0.97 -9.98
CA ASP A 358 -19.41 -0.70 -11.30
C ASP A 358 -19.82 -1.72 -12.37
N ILE A 359 -20.64 -2.73 -12.06
CA ILE A 359 -21.03 -3.79 -13.02
C ILE A 359 -21.58 -3.20 -14.33
N TYR A 360 -22.42 -2.17 -14.25
CA TYR A 360 -22.96 -1.52 -15.44
C TYR A 360 -21.86 -0.87 -16.31
N MET A 361 -20.85 -0.26 -15.68
CA MET A 361 -19.71 0.34 -16.38
C MET A 361 -18.83 -0.74 -17.02
N VAL A 362 -18.62 -1.85 -16.33
CA VAL A 362 -17.89 -3.02 -16.83
C VAL A 362 -18.59 -3.62 -18.05
N GLU A 363 -19.90 -3.87 -17.98
CA GLU A 363 -20.67 -4.40 -19.10
C GLU A 363 -20.68 -3.44 -20.29
N TYR A 364 -20.77 -2.13 -20.04
CA TYR A 364 -20.71 -1.12 -21.08
C TYR A 364 -19.33 -1.10 -21.78
N ALA A 365 -18.25 -1.16 -21.02
CA ALA A 365 -16.89 -1.25 -21.54
C ALA A 365 -16.65 -2.54 -22.33
N ALA A 366 -17.06 -3.69 -21.78
CA ALA A 366 -16.98 -5.00 -22.44
C ALA A 366 -17.66 -4.96 -23.81
N LYS A 367 -18.87 -4.43 -23.87
CA LYS A 367 -19.66 -4.34 -25.10
C LYS A 367 -18.99 -3.46 -26.16
N LYS A 368 -18.30 -2.39 -25.76
CA LYS A 368 -17.55 -1.52 -26.70
C LYS A 368 -16.42 -2.26 -27.39
N GLU A 369 -15.75 -3.16 -26.66
CA GLU A 369 -14.71 -4.04 -27.17
C GLU A 369 -15.26 -5.38 -27.70
N ASN A 370 -16.57 -5.48 -27.96
CA ASN A 370 -17.24 -6.69 -28.47
C ASN A 370 -17.11 -7.95 -27.58
N TYR A 371 -16.92 -7.77 -26.27
CA TYR A 371 -17.09 -8.83 -25.28
C TYR A 371 -18.54 -8.91 -24.82
N ARG A 372 -19.12 -10.11 -24.86
CA ARG A 372 -20.42 -10.39 -24.24
C ARG A 372 -20.24 -11.02 -22.86
N LEU A 373 -21.17 -10.70 -21.97
CA LEU A 373 -21.31 -11.40 -20.70
C LEU A 373 -21.75 -12.85 -20.96
N ILE A 374 -21.05 -13.81 -20.35
CA ILE A 374 -21.38 -15.24 -20.38
C ILE A 374 -22.11 -15.65 -19.11
N SER A 375 -21.49 -15.38 -17.97
CA SER A 375 -22.02 -15.70 -16.66
C SER A 375 -21.43 -14.77 -15.61
N SER A 376 -22.14 -14.63 -14.50
CA SER A 376 -21.65 -13.91 -13.33
C SER A 376 -22.11 -14.64 -12.08
N ASN A 377 -21.28 -14.60 -11.04
CA ASN A 377 -21.63 -15.10 -9.72
C ASN A 377 -21.30 -14.02 -8.67
N LYS A 378 -21.25 -14.40 -7.40
CA LYS A 378 -20.94 -13.49 -6.30
C LYS A 378 -19.54 -12.86 -6.40
N TYR A 379 -18.58 -13.55 -7.03
CA TYR A 379 -17.15 -13.21 -7.01
C TYR A 379 -16.61 -12.77 -8.36
N TYR A 380 -17.12 -13.35 -9.44
CA TYR A 380 -16.56 -13.22 -10.78
C TYR A 380 -17.60 -12.84 -11.82
N ILE A 381 -17.11 -12.23 -12.89
CA ILE A 381 -17.84 -11.93 -14.10
C ILE A 381 -17.04 -12.50 -15.28
N LEU A 382 -17.67 -13.37 -16.07
CA LEU A 382 -17.05 -14.03 -17.22
C LEU A 382 -17.53 -13.38 -18.52
N PHE A 383 -16.57 -12.95 -19.33
CA PHE A 383 -16.80 -12.37 -20.64
C PHE A 383 -16.10 -13.17 -21.74
N HIS A 384 -16.68 -13.17 -22.95
CA HIS A 384 -16.06 -13.74 -24.16
C HIS A 384 -16.28 -12.83 -25.36
N HIS A 385 -15.28 -12.75 -26.24
CA HIS A 385 -15.30 -11.88 -27.41
C HIS A 385 -16.09 -12.49 -28.57
N ASP A 386 -17.13 -11.80 -29.06
CA ASP A 386 -18.12 -12.34 -30.01
C ASP A 386 -17.53 -12.74 -31.37
N LYS A 387 -16.41 -12.12 -31.79
CA LYS A 387 -15.78 -12.40 -33.08
C LYS A 387 -14.70 -13.48 -33.02
N CYS A 388 -14.43 -14.05 -31.84
CA CYS A 388 -13.32 -14.99 -31.60
C CYS A 388 -13.77 -16.45 -31.53
N ASP A 389 -14.91 -16.80 -32.13
CA ASP A 389 -15.47 -18.17 -32.11
C ASP A 389 -14.57 -19.24 -32.76
N ASN A 390 -13.58 -18.84 -33.56
CA ASN A 390 -12.61 -19.73 -34.21
C ASN A 390 -11.22 -19.60 -33.55
N SER A 391 -10.55 -20.72 -33.26
CA SER A 391 -9.25 -20.74 -32.56
C SER A 391 -8.04 -20.22 -33.35
N ASN A 392 -8.23 -19.80 -34.61
CA ASN A 392 -7.15 -19.32 -35.49
C ASN A 392 -7.41 -17.87 -35.93
N PHE A 393 -7.32 -16.93 -35.01
CA PHE A 393 -7.39 -15.51 -35.31
C PHE A 393 -6.08 -14.78 -34.98
N LYS A 394 -5.89 -13.62 -35.59
CA LYS A 394 -4.91 -12.60 -35.23
C LYS A 394 -5.68 -11.31 -34.98
N VAL A 395 -5.26 -10.56 -33.98
CA VAL A 395 -5.77 -9.20 -33.76
C VAL A 395 -4.82 -8.23 -34.43
N GLU A 396 -5.37 -7.39 -35.31
CA GLU A 396 -4.66 -6.26 -35.91
C GLU A 396 -5.14 -4.99 -35.22
N ASN A 397 -4.26 -4.40 -34.43
CA ASN A 397 -4.57 -3.24 -33.60
C ASN A 397 -4.33 -1.96 -34.39
N SER A 398 -5.33 -1.08 -34.39
CA SER A 398 -5.25 0.26 -34.95
C SER A 398 -5.61 1.29 -33.87
N TYR A 399 -4.60 2.00 -33.41
CA TYR A 399 -4.73 3.05 -32.40
C TYR A 399 -4.73 4.42 -33.07
N LYS A 400 -5.56 5.34 -32.55
CA LYS A 400 -5.61 6.73 -33.06
C LYS A 400 -4.37 7.51 -32.68
N ALA A 401 -3.76 7.18 -31.54
CA ALA A 401 -2.60 7.89 -31.03
C ALA A 401 -1.48 6.95 -30.62
N ILE A 402 -0.26 7.48 -30.64
CA ILE A 402 0.91 6.85 -30.04
C ILE A 402 1.43 7.74 -28.92
N GLY A 403 1.68 7.14 -27.76
CA GLY A 403 2.33 7.78 -26.64
C GLY A 403 3.78 7.31 -26.52
N ILE A 404 4.71 8.26 -26.38
CA ILE A 404 6.15 8.00 -26.24
C ILE A 404 6.63 8.61 -24.92
N GLY A 405 7.25 7.76 -24.09
CA GLY A 405 7.85 8.13 -22.80
C GLY A 405 7.27 7.40 -21.60
N ASP A 406 7.97 7.51 -20.45
CA ASP A 406 7.68 6.73 -19.24
C ASP A 406 6.48 7.23 -18.42
N LYS A 407 5.88 8.37 -18.80
CA LYS A 407 4.69 8.97 -18.15
C LYS A 407 3.41 8.86 -18.98
N VAL A 408 3.46 8.16 -20.12
CA VAL A 408 2.30 7.96 -21.00
C VAL A 408 1.20 7.14 -20.35
N HIS A 409 1.57 6.15 -19.52
CA HIS A 409 0.66 5.15 -18.98
C HIS A 409 -0.60 5.74 -18.34
N GLN A 410 -0.42 6.80 -17.54
CA GLN A 410 -1.50 7.47 -16.82
C GLN A 410 -2.59 8.00 -17.76
N LEU A 411 -2.20 8.65 -18.87
CA LEU A 411 -3.17 9.15 -19.84
C LEU A 411 -3.74 8.02 -20.69
N ALA A 412 -2.96 7.00 -21.02
CA ALA A 412 -3.41 5.86 -21.82
C ALA A 412 -4.48 5.02 -21.12
N MET A 413 -4.46 4.93 -19.79
CA MET A 413 -5.52 4.26 -19.02
C MET A 413 -6.88 4.96 -19.20
N ILE A 414 -6.88 6.29 -19.21
CA ILE A 414 -8.08 7.12 -19.38
C ILE A 414 -8.47 7.17 -20.86
N TYR A 415 -7.49 7.13 -21.77
CA TYR A 415 -7.69 7.18 -23.21
C TYR A 415 -7.05 5.95 -23.89
N PRO A 416 -7.78 4.81 -23.95
CA PRO A 416 -7.25 3.55 -24.46
C PRO A 416 -6.80 3.60 -25.94
N GLN A 417 -7.22 4.63 -26.68
CA GLN A 417 -6.83 4.86 -28.08
C GLN A 417 -5.37 5.29 -28.24
N ILE A 418 -4.67 5.52 -27.13
CA ILE A 418 -3.24 5.76 -27.09
C ILE A 418 -2.53 4.40 -27.00
N TYR A 419 -1.81 4.06 -28.05
CA TYR A 419 -0.80 3.01 -28.02
C TYR A 419 0.38 3.44 -27.17
N GLU A 420 0.69 2.69 -26.11
CA GLU A 420 1.86 2.94 -25.29
C GLU A 420 3.09 2.30 -25.96
N SER A 421 4.04 3.14 -26.34
CA SER A 421 5.27 2.62 -26.90
C SER A 421 6.21 2.05 -25.83
N ASP A 422 6.88 0.93 -26.16
CA ASP A 422 7.99 0.37 -25.38
C ASP A 422 9.30 1.17 -25.54
N GLU A 423 9.39 2.05 -26.53
CA GLU A 423 10.55 2.90 -26.77
C GLU A 423 10.24 4.35 -26.36
N THR A 424 11.13 4.93 -25.57
CA THR A 424 10.98 6.25 -24.97
C THR A 424 11.71 7.34 -25.75
N ASN A 425 12.69 6.98 -26.58
CA ASN A 425 13.48 7.93 -27.36
C ASN A 425 12.78 8.24 -28.69
N ILE A 426 12.43 9.52 -28.88
CA ILE A 426 11.69 9.98 -30.08
C ILE A 426 12.49 9.80 -31.38
N GLU A 427 13.81 9.78 -31.31
CA GLU A 427 14.70 9.62 -32.48
C GLU A 427 14.73 8.20 -33.03
N LYS A 428 14.16 7.23 -32.30
CA LYS A 428 13.98 5.86 -32.80
C LYS A 428 12.83 5.72 -33.79
N TYR A 429 12.06 6.78 -33.98
CA TYR A 429 10.95 6.84 -34.91
C TYR A 429 11.27 7.70 -36.11
N SER A 430 10.79 7.27 -37.28
CA SER A 430 10.70 8.15 -38.43
C SER A 430 9.42 8.98 -38.38
N ALA A 431 9.46 10.19 -38.97
CA ALA A 431 8.26 11.01 -39.13
C ALA A 431 7.17 10.25 -39.92
N SER A 432 7.55 9.40 -40.88
CA SER A 432 6.60 8.61 -41.68
C SER A 432 5.84 7.55 -40.87
N GLU A 433 6.47 6.98 -39.83
CA GLU A 433 5.81 6.02 -38.94
C GLU A 433 4.84 6.74 -38.01
N LEU A 434 5.27 7.85 -37.43
CA LEU A 434 4.46 8.66 -36.51
C LEU A 434 3.28 9.35 -37.22
N SER A 435 3.43 9.67 -38.51
CA SER A 435 2.37 10.30 -39.30
C SER A 435 1.19 9.37 -39.64
N LYS A 436 1.26 8.10 -39.23
CA LYS A 436 0.13 7.14 -39.35
C LYS A 436 -0.91 7.33 -38.25
N TYR A 437 -0.54 8.01 -37.16
CA TYR A 437 -1.42 8.29 -36.04
C TYR A 437 -2.08 9.66 -36.24
N GLU A 438 -3.28 9.85 -35.70
CA GLU A 438 -3.92 11.16 -35.64
C GLU A 438 -3.19 12.08 -34.64
N THR A 439 -2.67 11.49 -33.55
CA THR A 439 -1.95 12.21 -32.48
C THR A 439 -0.71 11.47 -32.00
N VAL A 440 0.38 12.21 -31.78
CA VAL A 440 1.57 11.78 -31.05
C VAL A 440 1.60 12.49 -29.70
N TYR A 441 1.51 11.73 -28.61
CA TYR A 441 1.59 12.24 -27.24
C TYR A 441 2.99 11.98 -26.67
N LEU A 442 3.68 13.04 -26.24
CA LEU A 442 5.03 12.96 -25.68
C LEU A 442 5.00 13.31 -24.19
N SER A 443 5.34 12.35 -23.33
CA SER A 443 5.36 12.55 -21.88
C SER A 443 6.38 11.62 -21.22
N GLY A 444 7.45 12.21 -20.67
CA GLY A 444 8.59 11.44 -20.14
C GLY A 444 9.41 10.76 -21.23
N PHE A 445 9.35 11.26 -22.47
CA PHE A 445 10.16 10.80 -23.59
C PHE A 445 11.63 11.21 -23.41
N THR A 446 12.54 10.66 -24.21
CA THR A 446 13.96 11.02 -24.23
C THR A 446 14.42 11.39 -25.64
N TYR A 447 15.59 12.01 -25.74
CA TYR A 447 16.30 12.28 -26.99
C TYR A 447 17.80 12.35 -26.71
N ASP A 448 18.62 12.01 -27.70
CA ASP A 448 20.07 12.09 -27.66
C ASP A 448 20.57 13.46 -28.20
N ASP A 449 19.96 13.96 -29.28
CA ASP A 449 20.19 15.29 -29.83
C ASP A 449 18.87 16.08 -29.99
N ARG A 450 18.81 17.25 -29.34
CA ARG A 450 17.60 18.08 -29.33
C ARG A 450 17.20 18.51 -30.73
N ASP A 451 18.15 18.86 -31.60
CA ASP A 451 17.82 19.44 -32.89
C ASP A 451 17.21 18.36 -33.82
N ASP A 452 17.70 17.12 -33.73
CA ASP A 452 17.15 15.98 -34.45
C ASP A 452 15.75 15.61 -33.95
N ALA A 453 15.55 15.55 -32.62
CA ALA A 453 14.24 15.34 -32.02
C ALA A 453 13.23 16.43 -32.43
N GLU A 454 13.64 17.70 -32.41
CA GLU A 454 12.80 18.81 -32.87
C GLU A 454 12.45 18.72 -34.35
N ASN A 455 13.38 18.27 -35.20
CA ASN A 455 13.14 18.10 -36.63
C ASN A 455 12.11 17.00 -36.88
N ILE A 456 12.22 15.85 -36.18
CA ILE A 456 11.23 14.78 -36.25
C ILE A 456 9.85 15.31 -35.84
N ILE A 457 9.75 16.00 -34.70
CA ILE A 457 8.46 16.56 -34.23
C ILE A 457 7.87 17.54 -35.25
N LYS A 458 8.69 18.44 -35.83
CA LYS A 458 8.24 19.39 -36.86
C LYS A 458 7.75 18.66 -38.11
N ASP A 459 8.45 17.62 -38.56
CA ASP A 459 8.09 16.89 -39.77
C ASP A 459 6.82 16.05 -39.59
N VAL A 460 6.63 15.46 -38.40
CA VAL A 460 5.36 14.84 -38.01
C VAL A 460 4.22 15.87 -38.03
N ALA A 461 4.40 17.04 -37.43
CA ALA A 461 3.38 18.08 -37.40
C ALA A 461 2.99 18.59 -38.80
N LYS A 462 3.98 18.72 -39.71
CA LYS A 462 3.75 19.12 -41.12
C LYS A 462 2.89 18.12 -41.90
N SER A 463 2.90 16.85 -41.52
CA SER A 463 2.04 15.83 -42.15
C SER A 463 0.55 16.02 -41.85
N GLY A 464 0.21 16.88 -40.88
CA GLY A 464 -1.14 17.05 -40.35
C GLY A 464 -1.38 16.33 -39.02
N THR A 465 -0.42 15.52 -38.56
CA THR A 465 -0.49 14.81 -37.28
C THR A 465 -0.38 15.78 -36.12
N LYS A 466 -1.28 15.67 -35.14
CA LYS A 466 -1.21 16.48 -33.92
C LYS A 466 -0.10 15.96 -33.01
N VAL A 467 0.73 16.85 -32.46
CA VAL A 467 1.73 16.52 -31.46
C VAL A 467 1.36 17.23 -30.16
N VAL A 468 1.17 16.47 -29.09
CA VAL A 468 0.87 16.98 -27.75
C VAL A 468 2.05 16.66 -26.85
N ILE A 469 2.68 17.71 -26.31
CA ILE A 469 3.87 17.61 -25.47
C ILE A 469 3.50 17.96 -24.04
N ASN A 470 3.62 17.00 -23.13
CA ASN A 470 3.53 17.25 -21.71
C ASN A 470 4.84 17.90 -21.23
N ALA A 471 4.76 19.20 -20.96
CA ALA A 471 5.87 20.07 -20.61
C ALA A 471 6.50 19.72 -19.25
N ASP A 472 5.71 19.15 -18.33
CA ASP A 472 6.18 18.79 -16.98
C ASP A 472 7.30 17.75 -17.02
N ASN A 473 7.31 16.94 -18.09
CA ASN A 473 8.23 15.82 -18.28
C ASN A 473 9.16 16.00 -19.50
N ILE A 474 9.42 17.23 -19.93
CA ILE A 474 10.42 17.48 -20.99
C ILE A 474 11.84 17.15 -20.45
N PRO A 475 12.65 16.38 -21.20
CA PRO A 475 14.04 16.08 -20.85
C PRO A 475 14.89 17.34 -20.69
N TYR A 476 15.91 17.23 -19.85
CA TYR A 476 16.99 18.21 -19.87
C TYR A 476 17.81 18.03 -21.14
N ASP A 477 18.10 19.13 -21.83
CA ASP A 477 19.16 19.17 -22.82
C ASP A 477 20.49 18.79 -22.13
N LEU A 478 21.12 17.71 -22.56
CA LEU A 478 22.35 17.20 -21.96
C LEU A 478 23.53 18.17 -22.10
N LYS A 479 23.50 19.05 -23.11
CA LYS A 479 24.53 20.07 -23.39
C LYS A 479 24.28 21.36 -22.59
N THR A 480 23.05 21.86 -22.58
CA THR A 480 22.73 23.18 -21.97
C THR A 480 22.13 23.11 -20.57
N ARG A 481 21.70 21.92 -20.12
CA ARG A 481 21.00 21.68 -18.84
C ARG A 481 19.70 22.46 -18.66
N ASN A 482 19.14 22.98 -19.76
CA ASN A 482 17.86 23.70 -19.77
C ASN A 482 16.71 22.77 -20.18
N LYS A 483 15.51 23.01 -19.63
CA LYS A 483 14.25 22.42 -20.10
C LYS A 483 13.66 23.31 -21.19
N ALA A 484 14.11 23.10 -22.42
CA ALA A 484 13.63 23.86 -23.56
C ALA A 484 13.57 22.98 -24.81
N LEU A 485 12.49 23.14 -25.57
CA LEU A 485 12.22 22.38 -26.78
C LEU A 485 11.38 23.23 -27.74
N LEU A 486 11.72 23.25 -29.03
CA LEU A 486 10.99 23.98 -30.07
C LEU A 486 10.86 25.49 -29.80
N GLY A 487 11.87 26.07 -29.14
CA GLY A 487 11.87 27.48 -28.73
C GLY A 487 10.93 27.80 -27.56
N VAL A 488 10.36 26.77 -26.93
CA VAL A 488 9.56 26.86 -25.71
C VAL A 488 10.46 26.54 -24.51
N SER A 489 10.35 27.32 -23.44
CA SER A 489 11.06 27.07 -22.18
C SER A 489 10.07 26.79 -21.05
N CYS A 490 10.42 25.85 -20.18
CA CYS A 490 9.57 25.35 -19.10
C CYS A 490 10.19 25.66 -17.75
N ASN A 491 9.44 26.34 -16.89
CA ASN A 491 9.90 26.78 -15.58
C ASN A 491 9.03 26.20 -14.48
N SER A 492 9.64 25.72 -13.41
CA SER A 492 8.90 25.09 -12.31
C SER A 492 8.01 26.09 -11.57
N ILE A 493 6.85 25.59 -11.14
CA ILE A 493 5.90 26.28 -10.27
C ILE A 493 5.29 25.28 -9.29
N ASN A 494 4.95 25.76 -8.10
CA ASN A 494 4.30 24.98 -7.07
C ASN A 494 2.94 25.60 -6.73
N PHE A 495 1.96 24.75 -6.51
CA PHE A 495 0.61 25.10 -6.09
C PHE A 495 0.33 24.48 -4.73
N GLU A 496 -0.51 25.15 -3.93
CA GLU A 496 -0.95 24.67 -2.63
C GLU A 496 -2.46 24.46 -2.62
N ASN A 497 -2.89 23.26 -2.26
CA ASN A 497 -4.30 22.81 -2.10
C ASN A 497 -5.17 22.80 -3.38
N GLY A 498 -4.80 23.52 -4.43
CA GLY A 498 -5.51 23.50 -5.70
C GLY A 498 -4.91 24.48 -6.70
N TYR A 499 -5.37 24.44 -7.94
CA TYR A 499 -5.03 25.47 -8.91
C TYR A 499 -5.77 26.78 -8.60
N PRO A 500 -5.17 27.94 -8.94
CA PRO A 500 -5.96 29.17 -9.07
C PRO A 500 -7.01 29.00 -10.18
N THR A 501 -7.93 29.95 -10.29
CA THR A 501 -8.88 29.97 -11.42
C THR A 501 -8.12 29.92 -12.75
N LEU A 502 -8.31 28.83 -13.48
CA LEU A 502 -7.69 28.62 -14.77
C LEU A 502 -8.55 29.30 -15.84
N ILE A 503 -7.91 29.81 -16.88
CA ILE A 503 -8.60 30.36 -18.05
C ILE A 503 -8.21 29.50 -19.23
N ILE A 504 -9.11 28.63 -19.69
CA ILE A 504 -8.92 27.78 -20.87
C ILE A 504 -9.96 28.12 -21.93
N ASP A 505 -9.54 28.29 -23.19
CA ASP A 505 -10.40 28.70 -24.30
C ASP A 505 -11.24 29.97 -23.97
N LYS A 506 -10.63 30.91 -23.24
CA LYS A 506 -11.24 32.16 -22.76
C LYS A 506 -12.40 31.97 -21.78
N LYS A 507 -12.49 30.81 -21.13
CA LYS A 507 -13.46 30.53 -20.06
C LYS A 507 -12.75 30.29 -18.75
N GLU A 508 -13.31 30.84 -17.68
CA GLU A 508 -12.86 30.56 -16.32
C GLU A 508 -13.28 29.13 -15.93
N ILE A 509 -12.34 28.41 -15.34
CA ILE A 509 -12.50 27.04 -14.86
C ILE A 509 -12.01 27.02 -13.43
N LEU A 510 -12.87 26.51 -12.55
CA LEU A 510 -12.52 26.17 -11.19
C LEU A 510 -12.40 24.66 -11.14
N THR A 511 -11.17 24.18 -10.94
CA THR A 511 -10.90 22.74 -10.86
C THR A 511 -11.18 22.22 -9.47
N GLU A 512 -11.26 20.89 -9.35
CA GLU A 512 -11.23 20.23 -8.05
C GLU A 512 -9.95 20.56 -7.27
N LEU A 513 -10.04 20.48 -5.95
CA LEU A 513 -8.89 20.66 -5.05
C LEU A 513 -7.95 19.46 -5.16
N PHE A 514 -6.68 19.66 -4.77
CA PHE A 514 -5.75 18.54 -4.63
C PHE A 514 -6.10 17.74 -3.39
N ASP A 515 -5.98 16.41 -3.47
CA ASP A 515 -6.11 15.53 -2.31
C ASP A 515 -5.10 15.91 -1.22
N GLU A 516 -5.41 15.62 0.05
CA GLU A 516 -4.56 16.01 1.19
C GLU A 516 -3.12 15.47 1.07
N GLU A 517 -2.95 14.30 0.43
CA GLU A 517 -1.65 13.66 0.16
C GLU A 517 -0.83 14.41 -0.90
N TYR A 518 -1.51 15.16 -1.76
CA TYR A 518 -0.96 15.93 -2.88
C TYR A 518 -1.13 17.44 -2.72
N ALA A 519 -1.35 17.92 -1.48
CA ALA A 519 -1.58 19.32 -1.18
C ALA A 519 -0.46 20.27 -1.68
N GLN A 520 0.74 19.75 -1.92
CA GLN A 520 1.83 20.44 -2.62
C GLN A 520 1.98 19.86 -4.01
N TRP A 521 1.56 20.61 -5.02
CA TRP A 521 1.55 20.14 -6.41
C TRP A 521 2.59 20.89 -7.24
N GLN A 522 3.56 20.16 -7.79
CA GLN A 522 4.60 20.74 -8.63
C GLN A 522 4.28 20.51 -10.10
N GLY A 523 4.42 21.57 -10.90
CA GLY A 523 4.34 21.50 -12.35
C GLY A 523 5.26 22.53 -13.01
N VAL A 524 5.00 22.81 -14.29
CA VAL A 524 5.73 23.84 -15.05
C VAL A 524 4.79 24.82 -15.75
N TYR A 525 5.16 26.09 -15.78
CA TYR A 525 4.59 27.06 -16.71
C TYR A 525 5.49 27.24 -17.92
N ILE A 526 4.91 27.78 -18.99
CA ILE A 526 5.43 27.70 -20.34
C ILE A 526 5.67 29.10 -20.91
N ASN A 527 6.87 29.35 -21.40
CA ASN A 527 7.21 30.58 -22.11
C ASN A 527 7.55 30.27 -23.57
N GLY A 528 7.06 31.09 -24.50
CA GLY A 528 7.38 30.99 -25.94
C GLY A 528 6.24 30.51 -26.84
N LEU A 529 5.08 30.21 -26.27
CA LEU A 529 3.85 29.90 -27.02
C LEU A 529 3.45 31.06 -27.94
N LYS A 530 2.78 30.72 -29.06
CA LYS A 530 2.27 31.70 -30.04
C LYS A 530 0.76 31.81 -30.03
N ASN A 531 0.07 30.70 -29.76
CA ASN A 531 -1.35 30.67 -29.50
C ASN A 531 -1.55 30.11 -28.10
N VAL A 532 -1.94 30.95 -27.14
CA VAL A 532 -2.15 30.54 -25.76
C VAL A 532 -3.60 30.13 -25.60
N ASP A 533 -3.80 28.87 -25.22
CA ASP A 533 -5.13 28.27 -25.02
C ASP A 533 -5.48 28.16 -23.54
N GLY A 534 -4.48 28.09 -22.64
CA GLY A 534 -4.64 28.01 -21.19
C GLY A 534 -3.61 28.85 -20.42
N TYR A 535 -4.11 29.70 -19.51
CA TYR A 535 -3.28 30.49 -18.59
C TYR A 535 -4.03 30.76 -17.27
N PHE A 536 -3.30 31.18 -16.24
CA PHE A 536 -3.89 31.78 -15.03
C PHE A 536 -3.22 33.12 -14.72
N LYS A 537 -3.80 33.91 -13.81
CA LYS A 537 -3.26 35.22 -13.44
C LYS A 537 -2.54 35.18 -12.11
N GLU A 538 -1.30 35.66 -12.10
CA GLU A 538 -0.52 35.86 -10.89
C GLU A 538 0.07 37.27 -10.89
N ASN A 539 -0.19 38.05 -9.83
CA ASN A 539 0.28 39.44 -9.70
C ASN A 539 -0.02 40.33 -10.92
N GLY A 540 -1.16 40.10 -11.59
CA GLY A 540 -1.59 40.85 -12.77
C GLY A 540 -0.91 40.43 -14.08
N GLN A 541 -0.07 39.40 -14.07
CA GLN A 541 0.54 38.80 -15.25
C GLN A 541 -0.14 37.48 -15.61
N ASN A 542 -0.16 37.16 -16.90
CA ASN A 542 -0.62 35.86 -17.37
C ASN A 542 0.54 34.87 -17.28
N ILE A 543 0.28 33.72 -16.65
CA ILE A 543 1.18 32.59 -16.56
C ILE A 543 0.61 31.49 -17.44
N ASP A 544 1.24 31.28 -18.60
CA ASP A 544 0.75 30.36 -19.62
C ASP A 544 1.12 28.92 -19.28
N PHE A 545 0.19 27.99 -19.48
CA PHE A 545 0.42 26.56 -19.25
C PHE A 545 -0.07 25.66 -20.36
N MET A 546 -0.85 26.17 -21.32
CA MET A 546 -1.34 25.36 -22.44
C MET A 546 -1.45 26.18 -23.72
N GLY A 547 -1.06 25.59 -24.84
CA GLY A 547 -1.23 26.20 -26.14
C GLY A 547 -0.25 25.69 -27.19
N SER A 548 -0.23 26.33 -28.35
CA SER A 548 0.58 25.93 -29.48
C SER A 548 1.71 26.92 -29.78
N ILE A 549 2.77 26.41 -30.44
CA ILE A 549 3.74 27.27 -31.12
C ILE A 549 3.16 27.77 -32.45
N LYS A 550 4.00 28.35 -33.32
CA LYS A 550 3.55 28.88 -34.63
C LYS A 550 2.81 27.81 -35.45
N ASP A 551 3.28 26.58 -35.40
CA ASP A 551 2.56 25.42 -35.93
C ASP A 551 1.48 25.00 -34.91
N LYS A 552 0.21 25.04 -35.33
CA LYS A 552 -0.94 24.71 -34.47
C LYS A 552 -1.06 23.21 -34.17
N ASN A 553 -0.38 22.37 -34.96
CA ASN A 553 -0.36 20.94 -34.71
C ASN A 553 0.54 20.58 -33.52
N ILE A 554 1.47 21.45 -33.12
CA ILE A 554 2.37 21.23 -31.98
C ILE A 554 1.85 21.99 -30.75
N ASN A 555 1.34 21.24 -29.80
CA ASN A 555 0.68 21.72 -28.59
C ASN A 555 1.48 21.32 -27.36
N PHE A 556 1.50 22.20 -26.37
CA PHE A 556 2.11 21.95 -25.07
C PHE A 556 1.05 22.06 -23.98
N VAL A 557 1.21 21.25 -22.92
CA VAL A 557 0.44 21.33 -21.68
C VAL A 557 1.38 21.21 -20.50
N GLY A 558 1.20 22.05 -19.49
CA GLY A 558 2.03 22.12 -18.29
C GLY A 558 1.18 22.03 -17.01
N ILE A 559 1.72 22.63 -15.94
CA ILE A 559 1.22 22.68 -14.57
C ILE A 559 0.85 21.32 -13.97
N ASN A 560 1.27 20.24 -14.62
CA ASN A 560 0.91 18.86 -14.30
C ASN A 560 -0.61 18.62 -14.36
N LEU A 561 -1.27 19.28 -15.32
CA LEU A 561 -2.73 19.24 -15.51
C LEU A 561 -3.24 17.84 -15.85
N ILE A 562 -2.51 17.10 -16.69
CA ILE A 562 -2.90 15.74 -17.09
C ILE A 562 -2.93 14.80 -15.89
N SER A 563 -1.91 14.85 -15.04
CA SER A 563 -1.87 14.02 -13.83
C SER A 563 -2.95 14.41 -12.84
N HIS A 564 -3.28 15.71 -12.72
CA HIS A 564 -4.38 16.15 -11.87
C HIS A 564 -5.72 15.62 -12.38
N TYR A 565 -5.99 15.73 -13.68
CA TYR A 565 -7.20 15.17 -14.29
C TYR A 565 -7.29 13.65 -14.07
N ALA A 566 -6.17 12.95 -14.20
CA ALA A 566 -6.12 11.51 -14.03
C ALA A 566 -6.41 11.02 -12.60
N ILE A 567 -6.13 11.83 -11.59
CA ILE A 567 -6.41 11.49 -10.20
C ILE A 567 -7.85 11.88 -9.83
N THR A 568 -8.26 13.11 -10.20
CA THR A 568 -9.51 13.70 -9.73
C THR A 568 -10.72 13.32 -10.57
N TYR A 569 -10.52 12.89 -11.82
CA TYR A 569 -11.60 12.72 -12.79
C TYR A 569 -12.46 13.97 -12.95
N ASP A 570 -11.84 15.16 -12.81
CA ASP A 570 -12.54 16.44 -12.87
C ASP A 570 -13.24 16.64 -14.23
N ASP A 571 -14.56 16.44 -14.24
CA ASP A 571 -15.43 16.58 -15.42
C ASP A 571 -15.33 17.98 -16.05
N THR A 572 -14.93 19.01 -15.29
CA THR A 572 -14.74 20.36 -15.84
C THR A 572 -13.54 20.43 -16.78
N LEU A 573 -12.52 19.58 -16.58
CA LEU A 573 -11.32 19.51 -17.41
C LEU A 573 -11.48 18.57 -18.61
N LYS A 574 -12.35 17.56 -18.49
CA LYS A 574 -12.54 16.50 -19.50
C LYS A 574 -12.59 17.01 -20.93
N LYS A 575 -13.50 17.94 -21.23
CA LYS A 575 -13.68 18.49 -22.59
C LYS A 575 -12.39 19.14 -23.13
N TYR A 576 -11.60 19.77 -22.27
CA TYR A 576 -10.37 20.45 -22.68
C TYR A 576 -9.25 19.44 -22.93
N ILE A 577 -9.19 18.36 -22.15
CA ILE A 577 -8.27 17.24 -22.41
C ILE A 577 -8.68 16.49 -23.69
N ASP A 578 -9.98 16.21 -23.90
CA ASP A 578 -10.50 15.62 -25.15
C ASP A 578 -10.09 16.47 -26.37
N ASN A 579 -10.24 17.80 -26.28
CA ASN A 579 -9.83 18.73 -27.33
C ASN A 579 -8.31 18.74 -27.52
N LEU A 580 -7.54 18.65 -26.44
CA LEU A 580 -6.08 18.62 -26.47
C LEU A 580 -5.58 17.36 -27.17
N VAL A 581 -6.11 16.18 -26.86
CA VAL A 581 -5.68 14.91 -27.47
C VAL A 581 -6.38 14.62 -28.81
N GLY A 582 -7.55 15.21 -29.08
CA GLY A 582 -8.25 15.11 -30.35
C GLY A 582 -9.26 13.96 -30.47
N PHE A 583 -9.52 13.23 -29.38
CA PHE A 583 -10.49 12.14 -29.30
C PHE A 583 -11.06 12.08 -27.89
N LYS A 584 -12.20 11.38 -27.73
CA LYS A 584 -12.93 11.34 -26.47
C LYS A 584 -12.53 10.15 -25.62
N GLN A 585 -12.50 10.31 -24.30
CA GLN A 585 -12.27 9.21 -23.35
C GLN A 585 -13.17 7.99 -23.62
N GLU A 586 -14.40 8.17 -24.08
CA GLU A 586 -15.31 7.04 -24.29
C GLU A 586 -15.09 6.29 -25.61
N ASP A 587 -14.32 6.78 -26.57
CA ASP A 587 -14.19 6.08 -27.86
C ASP A 587 -13.34 4.79 -27.69
N ALA A 588 -13.81 3.67 -28.22
CA ALA A 588 -13.02 2.43 -28.23
C ALA A 588 -11.90 2.51 -29.30
N PRO A 589 -10.72 1.91 -29.06
CA PRO A 589 -9.73 1.65 -30.11
C PRO A 589 -10.28 0.69 -31.18
N GLN A 590 -9.61 0.61 -32.33
CA GLN A 590 -10.05 -0.27 -33.41
C GLN A 590 -9.20 -1.54 -33.46
N HIS A 591 -9.85 -2.67 -33.18
CA HIS A 591 -9.24 -4.00 -33.27
C HIS A 591 -9.92 -4.82 -34.36
N GLU A 592 -9.15 -5.22 -35.37
CA GLU A 592 -9.64 -6.12 -36.42
C GLU A 592 -9.26 -7.57 -36.12
N ILE A 593 -10.27 -8.44 -36.06
CA ILE A 593 -10.07 -9.88 -35.88
C ILE A 593 -9.94 -10.53 -37.26
N VAL A 594 -8.70 -10.88 -37.63
CA VAL A 594 -8.38 -11.52 -38.89
C VAL A 594 -8.31 -13.03 -38.71
N ILE A 595 -9.20 -13.77 -39.37
CA ILE A 595 -9.18 -15.23 -39.37
C ILE A 595 -8.04 -15.72 -40.27
N LYS A 596 -7.12 -16.51 -39.72
CA LYS A 596 -6.08 -17.17 -40.49
C LYS A 596 -6.68 -18.38 -41.20
N ASN A 597 -6.92 -18.28 -42.50
CA ASN A 597 -7.14 -19.45 -43.34
C ASN A 597 -5.82 -20.25 -43.39
N LYS A 598 -5.91 -21.54 -43.05
CA LYS A 598 -4.77 -22.48 -43.12
C LYS A 598 -4.25 -22.64 -44.54
#